data_AF-A0A7W0FI79-F1
#
_entry.id   AF-A0A7W0FI79-F1
#
_cell.length_a   1.000
_cell.length_b   1.000
_cell.length_c   1.000
_cell.angle_alpha   90.00
_cell.angle_beta   90.00
_cell.angle_gamma   90.00
#
_symmetry.space_group_name_H-M   'P 1'
#
loop_
_entity.id
_entity.type
_entity.pdbx_description
1 polymer ?
#
loop_
_entity_poly.entity_id
_entity_poly.type
_entity_poly.pdbx_seq_one_letter_code
_entity_poly.pdbx_strand_id
1 'polypeptide(L)'
;TGGTGFAPRDVTPEATLAVIEKKAHGLVELIRSESAKINANAYLSRAEAGICHKTLIINLPGSPKGAVESLLIIAPLIPHAIELLEDQSGDIHQFSSR
;
A
#
# COMPACT_ATOMS: atom_id res chain seq x y z
N THR A 1 -12.76 3.42 -4.16
CA THR A 1 -11.46 2.79 -4.44
C THR A 1 -11.49 2.20 -5.85
N GLY A 2 -10.34 1.81 -6.44
CA GLY A 2 -10.27 1.28 -7.80
C GLY A 2 -9.41 2.09 -8.77
N GLY A 3 -9.45 1.73 -10.06
CA GLY A 3 -8.65 2.39 -11.11
C GLY A 3 -7.19 1.93 -11.15
N THR A 4 -6.91 0.71 -10.70
CA THR A 4 -5.55 0.12 -10.62
C THR A 4 -5.31 -1.00 -11.63
N GLY A 5 -6.22 -1.24 -12.57
CA GLY A 5 -6.06 -2.28 -13.59
C GLY A 5 -5.28 -1.81 -14.82
N PHE A 6 -5.46 -2.52 -15.93
CA PHE A 6 -4.80 -2.21 -17.21
C PHE A 6 -5.68 -1.42 -18.18
N ALA A 7 -6.91 -1.05 -17.79
CA ALA A 7 -7.75 -0.27 -18.68
C ALA A 7 -7.15 1.13 -18.89
N PRO A 8 -7.31 1.77 -20.07
CA PRO A 8 -6.76 3.11 -20.32
C PRO A 8 -7.20 4.20 -19.33
N ARG A 9 -8.35 4.00 -18.65
CA ARG A 9 -8.87 4.89 -17.61
C ARG A 9 -8.30 4.64 -16.22
N ASP A 10 -7.57 3.54 -16.01
CA ASP A 10 -7.04 3.12 -14.72
C ASP A 10 -5.74 3.87 -14.42
N VAL A 11 -5.88 5.08 -13.89
CA VAL A 11 -4.78 6.04 -13.66
C VAL A 11 -4.48 6.31 -12.18
N THR A 12 -5.13 5.59 -11.27
CA THR A 12 -4.92 5.76 -9.82
C THR A 12 -3.45 5.54 -9.40
N PRO A 13 -2.71 4.55 -9.95
CA PRO A 13 -1.28 4.40 -9.67
C PRO A 13 -0.45 5.62 -10.05
N GLU A 14 -0.64 6.18 -11.24
CA GLU A 14 0.04 7.39 -11.70
C GLU A 14 -0.27 8.59 -10.81
N ALA A 15 -1.55 8.76 -10.45
CA ALA A 15 -1.98 9.85 -9.57
C ALA A 15 -1.32 9.74 -8.19
N THR A 16 -1.22 8.53 -7.62
CA THR A 16 -0.51 8.30 -6.36
C THR A 16 0.99 8.59 -6.51
N LEU A 17 1.63 8.07 -7.56
CA LEU A 17 3.05 8.29 -7.81
C LEU A 17 3.40 9.78 -8.01
N ALA A 18 2.47 10.58 -8.52
CA ALA A 18 2.66 12.01 -8.73
C ALA A 18 2.68 12.84 -7.43
N VAL A 19 2.13 12.32 -6.33
CA VAL A 19 2.00 13.07 -5.06
C VAL A 19 2.84 12.53 -3.90
N ILE A 20 3.30 11.27 -3.98
CA ILE A 20 4.13 10.69 -2.93
C ILE A 20 5.58 11.18 -2.99
N GLU A 21 6.20 11.36 -1.84
CA GLU A 21 7.60 11.72 -1.65
C GLU A 21 8.48 10.49 -1.43
N LYS A 22 7.92 9.44 -0.81
CA LYS A 22 8.61 8.17 -0.55
C LYS A 22 7.72 7.00 -0.94
N LYS A 23 8.29 5.99 -1.60
CA LYS A 23 7.56 4.79 -2.02
C LYS A 23 7.50 3.76 -0.90
N ALA A 24 6.37 3.07 -0.77
CA ALA A 24 6.13 2.01 0.22
C ALA A 24 5.77 0.69 -0.48
N HIS A 25 6.59 0.27 -1.45
CA HIS A 25 6.32 -0.88 -2.33
C HIS A 25 6.04 -2.19 -1.57
N GLY A 26 6.67 -2.40 -0.41
CA GLY A 26 6.46 -3.61 0.39
C GLY A 26 5.00 -3.86 0.77
N LEU A 27 4.18 -2.80 0.97
CA LEU A 27 2.76 -2.96 1.27
C LEU A 27 1.98 -3.52 0.08
N VAL A 28 2.23 -3.01 -1.13
CA VAL A 28 1.55 -3.48 -2.35
C VAL A 28 2.09 -4.81 -2.86
N GLU A 29 3.35 -5.14 -2.56
CA GLU A 29 3.91 -6.48 -2.78
C GLU A 29 3.23 -7.51 -1.87
N LEU A 30 3.08 -7.22 -0.58
CA LEU A 30 2.39 -8.08 0.38
C LEU A 30 0.91 -8.28 0.01
N ILE A 31 0.20 -7.20 -0.32
CA ILE A 31 -1.21 -7.32 -0.76
C ILE A 31 -1.33 -8.22 -1.99
N ARG A 32 -0.47 -8.03 -3.00
CA ARG A 32 -0.50 -8.84 -4.23
C ARG A 32 -0.19 -10.30 -3.94
N SER A 33 0.86 -10.58 -3.16
CA SER A 33 1.27 -11.97 -2.87
C SER A 33 0.21 -12.72 -2.05
N GLU A 34 -0.38 -12.09 -1.04
CA GLU A 34 -1.41 -12.72 -0.21
C GLU A 34 -2.74 -12.86 -0.96
N SER A 35 -3.15 -11.82 -1.69
CA SER A 35 -4.37 -11.88 -2.51
C SER A 35 -4.27 -12.91 -3.63
N ALA A 36 -3.08 -13.11 -4.20
CA ALA A 36 -2.85 -14.10 -5.26
C ALA A 36 -3.05 -15.55 -4.82
N LYS A 37 -2.94 -15.84 -3.51
CA LYS A 37 -3.26 -17.16 -2.95
C LYS A 37 -4.76 -17.49 -3.07
N ILE A 38 -5.61 -16.47 -3.13
CA ILE A 38 -7.07 -16.59 -3.26
C ILE A 38 -7.49 -16.42 -4.73
N ASN A 39 -6.88 -15.45 -5.42
CA ASN A 39 -7.19 -15.10 -6.80
C ASN A 39 -5.93 -14.66 -7.56
N ALA A 40 -5.44 -15.49 -8.47
CA ALA A 40 -4.25 -15.23 -9.27
C ALA A 40 -4.29 -13.90 -10.05
N ASN A 41 -5.48 -13.38 -10.39
CA ASN A 41 -5.63 -12.08 -11.07
C ASN A 41 -5.20 -10.89 -10.20
N ALA A 42 -4.93 -11.08 -8.90
CA ALA A 42 -4.37 -10.04 -8.03
C ALA A 42 -3.05 -9.46 -8.58
N TYR A 43 -2.25 -10.26 -9.29
CA TYR A 43 -1.02 -9.79 -9.93
C TYR A 43 -1.24 -8.81 -11.08
N LEU A 44 -2.45 -8.71 -11.63
CA LEU A 44 -2.78 -7.73 -12.66
C LEU A 44 -3.03 -6.32 -12.09
N SER A 45 -3.00 -6.16 -10.77
CA SER A 45 -3.09 -4.86 -10.13
C SER A 45 -1.78 -4.08 -10.28
N ARG A 46 -1.90 -2.82 -10.71
CA ARG A 46 -0.85 -1.80 -10.73
C ARG A 46 -0.90 -0.92 -9.48
N ALA A 47 -1.56 -1.35 -8.40
CA ALA A 47 -1.66 -0.58 -7.17
C ALA A 47 -0.29 -0.14 -6.65
N GLU A 48 -0.22 1.09 -6.18
CA GLU A 48 0.97 1.69 -5.57
C GLU A 48 0.65 2.12 -4.14
N ALA A 49 1.71 2.25 -3.33
CA ALA A 49 1.63 2.82 -2.00
C ALA A 49 2.85 3.72 -1.75
N GLY A 50 2.64 4.75 -0.95
CA GLY A 50 3.70 5.69 -0.60
C GLY A 50 3.28 6.69 0.45
N ILE A 51 4.21 7.59 0.77
CA ILE A 51 4.08 8.58 1.82
C ILE A 51 4.11 9.96 1.17
N CYS A 52 3.14 10.80 1.53
CA CYS A 52 3.12 12.23 1.24
C CYS A 52 3.07 12.95 2.59
N HIS A 53 4.08 13.76 2.92
CA HIS A 53 4.28 14.35 4.25
C HIS A 53 4.20 13.29 5.38
N LYS A 54 3.17 13.35 6.23
CA LYS A 54 2.89 12.39 7.32
C LYS A 54 1.71 11.47 7.00
N THR A 55 1.36 11.32 5.73
CA THR A 55 0.20 10.55 5.29
C THR A 55 0.64 9.34 4.47
N LEU A 56 0.23 8.15 4.92
CA LEU A 56 0.35 6.91 4.17
C LEU A 56 -0.81 6.81 3.16
N ILE A 57 -0.48 6.69 1.88
CA ILE A 57 -1.43 6.52 0.78
C ILE A 57 -1.27 5.11 0.22
N ILE A 58 -2.38 4.38 0.12
CA ILE A 58 -2.41 2.99 -0.35
C ILE A 58 -3.56 2.81 -1.35
N ASN A 59 -3.24 2.35 -2.55
CA ASN A 59 -4.25 2.06 -3.56
C ASN A 59 -4.89 0.69 -3.29
N LEU A 60 -6.20 0.67 -3.05
CA LEU A 60 -6.97 -0.56 -2.84
C LEU A 60 -7.82 -0.94 -4.07
N PRO A 61 -8.16 -2.22 -4.24
CA PRO A 61 -9.04 -2.68 -5.33
C PRO A 61 -10.39 -1.96 -5.38
N GLY A 62 -11.01 -1.94 -6.57
CA GLY A 62 -12.30 -1.30 -6.78
C GLY A 62 -13.51 -2.10 -6.28
N SER A 63 -13.38 -3.43 -6.15
CA SER A 63 -14.45 -4.25 -5.59
C SER A 63 -14.46 -4.13 -4.06
N PRO A 64 -15.65 -4.03 -3.41
CA PRO A 64 -15.73 -3.95 -1.95
C PRO A 64 -15.04 -5.13 -1.26
N LYS A 65 -15.25 -6.36 -1.77
CA LYS A 65 -14.59 -7.57 -1.26
C LYS A 65 -13.07 -7.47 -1.32
N GLY A 66 -12.51 -7.13 -2.48
CA GLY A 66 -11.06 -7.03 -2.65
C GLY A 66 -10.44 -5.91 -1.83
N ALA A 67 -11.16 -4.80 -1.63
CA ALA A 67 -10.72 -3.71 -0.76
C ALA A 67 -10.64 -4.15 0.71
N VAL A 68 -11.65 -4.85 1.23
CA VAL A 68 -11.65 -5.36 2.61
C VAL A 68 -10.55 -6.40 2.80
N GLU A 69 -10.43 -7.37 1.89
CA GLU A 69 -9.37 -8.40 1.95
C GLU A 69 -7.97 -7.78 1.95
N SER A 70 -7.72 -6.84 1.03
CA SER A 70 -6.44 -6.12 0.94
C SER A 70 -6.14 -5.33 2.21
N LEU A 71 -7.15 -4.65 2.78
CA LEU A 71 -6.97 -3.89 4.01
C LEU A 71 -6.66 -4.80 5.20
N LEU A 72 -7.33 -5.95 5.32
CA LEU A 72 -7.08 -6.91 6.40
C LEU A 72 -5.66 -7.49 6.34
N ILE A 73 -5.10 -7.70 5.14
CA ILE A 73 -3.71 -8.16 4.95
C ILE A 73 -2.71 -7.19 5.60
N ILE A 74 -2.91 -5.89 5.42
CA ILE A 74 -1.96 -4.86 5.89
C ILE A 74 -2.32 -4.24 7.24
N ALA A 75 -3.56 -4.42 7.72
CA ALA A 75 -4.05 -3.81 8.96
C ALA A 75 -3.11 -4.03 10.17
N PRO A 76 -2.49 -5.20 10.38
CA PRO A 76 -1.54 -5.39 11.49
C PRO A 76 -0.30 -4.51 11.42
N LEU A 77 0.09 -4.04 10.23
CA LEU A 77 1.28 -3.20 10.00
C LEU A 77 0.98 -1.71 10.17
N ILE A 78 -0.28 -1.31 10.04
CA ILE A 78 -0.69 0.11 10.01
C ILE A 78 -0.34 0.87 11.30
N PRO A 79 -0.56 0.33 12.53
CA PRO A 79 -0.24 1.07 13.75
C PRO A 79 1.24 1.50 13.80
N HIS A 80 2.15 0.56 13.56
CA HIS A 80 3.58 0.85 13.56
C HIS A 80 4.00 1.78 12.40
N ALA A 81 3.39 1.62 11.23
CA ALA A 81 3.64 2.52 10.10
C ALA A 81 3.24 3.98 10.43
N ILE A 82 2.16 4.18 11.19
CA ILE A 82 1.72 5.52 11.63
C ILE A 82 2.69 6.08 12.68
N GLU A 83 3.11 5.28 13.66
CA GLU A 83 4.12 5.69 14.66
C GLU A 83 5.39 6.23 13.99
N LEU A 84 5.90 5.52 12.96
CA LEU A 84 7.07 5.94 12.19
C LEU A 84 6.88 7.24 11.39
N LEU A 85 5.63 7.59 11.04
CA LEU A 85 5.31 8.84 10.34
C LEU A 85 5.14 10.02 11.30
N GLU A 86 4.70 9.75 12.53
CA GLU A 86 4.55 10.75 13.57
C GLU A 86 5.90 11.14 14.18
N ASP A 87 6.78 10.15 14.40
CA ASP A 87 8.08 10.33 15.02
C ASP A 87 9.15 10.80 14.01
N GLN A 88 9.23 12.12 13.81
CA GLN A 88 10.36 12.78 13.15
C GLN A 88 11.37 13.35 14.17
N SER A 89 11.57 12.65 15.29
CA SER A 89 12.76 12.86 16.13
C SER A 89 13.85 11.95 15.58
N GLY A 90 14.98 12.51 15.15
CA GLY A 90 16.04 11.81 14.42
C GLY A 90 16.83 10.77 15.23
N ASP A 91 16.16 9.83 15.91
CA ASP A 91 16.81 8.71 16.57
C ASP A 91 16.71 7.45 15.70
N ILE A 92 17.88 7.06 15.21
CA ILE A 92 18.22 5.78 14.60
C ILE A 92 17.76 4.62 15.50
N HIS A 93 16.53 4.15 15.30
CA HIS A 93 16.09 2.90 15.90
C HIS A 93 16.80 1.72 15.22
N GLN A 94 17.80 1.19 15.91
CA GLN A 94 18.40 -0.11 15.64
C GLN A 94 17.30 -1.15 15.50
N PHE A 95 17.25 -1.82 14.34
CA PHE A 95 16.53 -3.07 14.17
C PHE A 95 17.08 -4.10 15.17
N SER A 96 16.43 -4.20 16.33
CA SER A 96 16.62 -5.33 17.23
C SER A 96 15.79 -6.49 16.70
N SER A 97 16.44 -7.30 15.86
CA SER A 97 16.01 -8.65 15.52
C SER A 97 15.66 -9.44 16.80
N ARG A 98 14.41 -9.87 16.91
CA ARG A 98 14.01 -11.06 17.66
C ARG A 98 13.37 -12.04 16.69
#